data_AF-A0A412QKI3-F1
#
_entry.id   AF-A0A412QKI3-F1
#
_cell.length_a   1.000
_cell.length_b   1.000
_cell.length_c   1.000
_cell.angle_alpha   90.00
_cell.angle_beta   90.00
_cell.angle_gamma   90.00
#
_symmetry.space_group_name_H-M   'P 1'
#
loop_
_entity.id
_entity.type
_entity.pdbx_description
1 polymer ?
#
loop_
_entity_poly.entity_id
_entity_poly.type
_entity_poly.pdbx_seq_one_letter_code
_entity_poly.pdbx_strand_id
1 'polypeptide(L)'
;MSSNNSLSYKRAARILTVACGLLFSIFSIVYLFVLQKDVVGALHYSLSQGKTHYSPLVGAIIITVVLLVFRWGINGLMGLKGPVRTLSYFPSCLLLGVLTDVDRTIFHGGNIGDKWFWLLPLLLLIYIGVVYTLRRVFRSWLNQEGSILGLINSNLAILTLLCLMTVGIGNTNVNFHHELAVEQAIRNHHYEAARMVGAKSLETTRTLAVLRAYAMSLEGTMGEHLFEYPQYYGAEGLLFAPHSQETLRLNADSLYAYLGARPHVAEKTVDFLARICRDEIGRHTALNYYMSALLLDKKLDKFVSAVDMYCFEQDTLPRYYREALVLYKRTYPGYGREVKDTLMVRRLDEFLNRQKEFSSPVEEKNHMRREYGDTYWWYYRYQ
;
A
#
# COMPACT_ATOMS: atom_id res chain seq x y z
N MET A 1 17.81 -53.66 19.24
CA MET A 1 16.76 -52.83 18.61
C MET A 1 16.51 -51.50 19.32
N SER A 2 16.54 -51.41 20.66
CA SER A 2 16.33 -50.14 21.41
C SER A 2 17.38 -49.04 21.10
N SER A 3 18.68 -49.37 21.03
CA SER A 3 19.75 -48.40 20.74
C SER A 3 19.59 -47.70 19.39
N ASN A 4 19.28 -48.45 18.32
CA ASN A 4 19.10 -47.91 16.96
C ASN A 4 17.90 -46.97 16.85
N ASN A 5 16.81 -47.25 17.58
CA ASN A 5 15.63 -46.37 17.61
C ASN A 5 15.93 -45.04 18.32
N SER A 6 16.67 -45.08 19.43
CA SER A 6 17.08 -43.86 20.15
C SER A 6 18.04 -42.98 19.34
N LEU A 7 18.95 -43.60 18.59
CA LEU A 7 19.88 -42.89 17.70
C LEU A 7 19.12 -42.23 16.54
N SER A 8 18.15 -42.95 15.95
CA SER A 8 17.28 -42.45 14.89
C SER A 8 16.42 -41.27 15.38
N TYR A 9 15.82 -41.39 16.56
CA TYR A 9 15.01 -40.31 17.16
C TYR A 9 15.85 -39.04 17.41
N LYS A 10 17.03 -39.17 18.01
CA LYS A 10 17.95 -38.04 18.24
C LYS A 10 18.44 -37.40 16.94
N ARG A 11 18.65 -38.20 15.89
CA ARG A 11 18.99 -37.69 14.54
C ARG A 11 17.80 -36.93 13.94
N ALA A 12 16.59 -37.49 14.00
CA ALA A 12 15.38 -36.85 13.53
C ALA A 12 15.12 -35.51 14.25
N ALA A 13 15.27 -35.46 15.57
CA ALA A 13 15.12 -34.23 16.35
C ALA A 13 16.15 -33.14 15.96
N ARG A 14 17.39 -33.52 15.64
CA ARG A 14 18.41 -32.58 15.14
C ARG A 14 18.05 -32.05 13.76
N ILE A 15 17.70 -32.92 12.82
CA ILE A 15 17.29 -32.55 11.46
C ILE A 15 16.07 -31.63 11.51
N LEU A 16 15.06 -31.98 12.30
CA LEU A 16 13.84 -31.20 12.49
C LEU A 16 14.14 -29.80 13.03
N THR A 17 15.13 -29.66 13.92
CA THR A 17 15.53 -28.35 14.45
C THR A 17 16.12 -27.45 13.38
N VAL A 18 16.96 -28.02 12.50
CA VAL A 18 17.52 -27.30 11.35
C VAL A 18 16.41 -26.96 10.35
N ALA A 19 15.51 -27.91 10.06
CA ALA A 19 14.40 -27.72 9.14
C ALA A 19 13.44 -26.62 9.62
N CYS A 20 13.01 -26.62 10.89
CA CYS A 20 12.21 -25.53 11.45
C CYS A 20 12.94 -24.18 11.45
N GLY A 21 14.27 -24.20 11.64
CA GLY A 21 15.15 -23.03 11.47
C GLY A 21 15.07 -22.45 10.07
N LEU A 22 15.25 -23.29 9.07
CA LEU A 22 15.17 -22.90 7.67
C LEU A 22 13.76 -22.39 7.32
N LEU A 23 12.71 -23.12 7.70
CA LEU A 23 11.33 -22.75 7.43
C LEU A 23 10.96 -21.39 8.05
N PHE A 24 11.33 -21.17 9.32
CA PHE A 24 11.13 -19.88 9.97
C PHE A 24 11.91 -18.76 9.27
N SER A 25 13.12 -19.04 8.78
CA SER A 25 13.94 -18.06 8.06
C SER A 25 13.31 -17.68 6.73
N ILE A 26 12.89 -18.67 5.94
CA ILE A 26 12.18 -18.46 4.67
C ILE A 26 10.90 -17.66 4.92
N PHE A 27 10.10 -18.09 5.91
CA PHE A 27 8.89 -17.38 6.30
C PHE A 27 9.18 -15.91 6.67
N SER A 28 10.13 -15.66 7.56
CA SER A 28 10.44 -14.31 8.05
C SER A 28 10.95 -13.40 6.93
N ILE A 29 11.82 -13.91 6.04
CA ILE A 29 12.33 -13.16 4.90
C ILE A 29 11.21 -12.85 3.92
N VAL A 30 10.39 -13.83 3.54
CA VAL A 30 9.26 -13.61 2.62
C VAL A 30 8.25 -12.65 3.23
N TYR A 31 7.92 -12.81 4.50
CA TYR A 31 7.02 -11.92 5.24
C TYR A 31 7.51 -10.49 5.26
N LEU A 32 8.77 -10.26 5.65
CA LEU A 32 9.36 -8.92 5.75
C LEU A 32 9.59 -8.28 4.38
N PHE A 33 10.06 -9.05 3.40
CA PHE A 33 10.46 -8.51 2.10
C PHE A 33 9.28 -8.35 1.12
N VAL A 34 8.32 -9.27 1.14
CA VAL A 34 7.19 -9.25 0.20
C VAL A 34 5.99 -8.54 0.79
N LEU A 35 5.61 -8.86 2.04
CA LEU A 35 4.37 -8.35 2.64
C LEU A 35 4.58 -7.06 3.44
N GLN A 36 5.67 -6.95 4.20
CA GLN A 36 5.85 -5.88 5.20
C GLN A 36 6.97 -4.88 4.86
N LYS A 37 7.52 -4.91 3.64
CA LYS A 37 8.69 -4.07 3.29
C LYS A 37 8.43 -2.58 3.46
N ASP A 38 7.22 -2.13 3.12
CA ASP A 38 6.84 -0.72 3.10
C ASP A 38 6.56 -0.25 4.53
N VAL A 39 5.91 -1.08 5.34
CA VAL A 39 5.66 -0.86 6.77
C VAL A 39 6.96 -0.82 7.59
N VAL A 40 7.86 -1.78 7.39
CA VAL A 40 9.16 -1.79 8.09
C VAL A 40 10.02 -0.62 7.63
N GLY A 41 9.94 -0.24 6.35
CA GLY A 41 10.56 0.99 5.87
C GLY A 41 10.01 2.23 6.60
N ALA A 42 8.68 2.31 6.80
CA ALA A 42 8.00 3.37 7.57
C ALA A 42 8.54 3.47 8.99
N LEU A 43 8.58 2.34 9.68
CA LEU A 43 9.12 2.22 11.03
C LEU A 43 10.59 2.67 11.09
N HIS A 44 11.44 2.18 10.19
CA HIS A 44 12.85 2.54 10.16
C HIS A 44 13.04 4.05 9.96
N TYR A 45 12.27 4.66 9.06
CA TYR A 45 12.35 6.10 8.83
C TYR A 45 11.94 6.91 10.07
N SER A 46 10.86 6.52 10.74
CA SER A 46 10.41 7.18 11.98
C SER A 46 11.47 7.10 13.07
N LEU A 47 12.10 5.93 13.23
CA LEU A 47 13.18 5.72 14.21
C LEU A 47 14.48 6.48 13.85
N SER A 48 14.85 6.52 12.58
CA SER A 48 16.10 7.17 12.12
C SER A 48 15.93 8.67 11.85
N GLN A 49 14.71 9.19 11.91
CA GLN A 49 14.37 10.56 11.51
C GLN A 49 14.87 10.88 10.09
N GLY A 50 14.82 9.88 9.20
CA GLY A 50 15.26 9.99 7.81
C GLY A 50 16.78 10.06 7.58
N LYS A 51 17.62 9.89 8.61
CA LYS A 51 19.09 10.01 8.48
C LYS A 51 19.75 8.81 7.81
N THR A 52 19.09 7.66 7.77
CA THR A 52 19.62 6.42 7.22
C THR A 52 18.72 5.85 6.13
N HIS A 53 19.34 5.30 5.09
CA HIS A 53 18.62 4.63 4.00
C HIS A 53 18.28 3.18 4.38
N TYR A 54 17.02 2.80 4.22
CA TYR A 54 16.55 1.43 4.48
C TYR A 54 16.70 0.55 3.24
N SER A 55 17.33 -0.62 3.39
CA SER A 55 17.33 -1.67 2.35
C SER A 55 16.41 -2.81 2.78
N PRO A 56 15.30 -3.07 2.06
CA PRO A 56 14.32 -4.09 2.47
C PRO A 56 14.91 -5.50 2.62
N LEU A 57 15.76 -5.93 1.69
CA LEU A 57 16.35 -7.26 1.74
C LEU A 57 17.33 -7.40 2.90
N VAL A 58 18.21 -6.41 3.08
CA VAL A 58 19.20 -6.41 4.16
C VAL A 58 18.51 -6.34 5.52
N GLY A 59 17.49 -5.49 5.65
CA GLY A 59 16.65 -5.40 6.85
C GLY A 59 15.99 -6.74 7.18
N ALA A 60 15.37 -7.40 6.18
CA ALA A 60 14.74 -8.70 6.36
C ALA A 60 15.74 -9.77 6.85
N ILE A 61 16.95 -9.81 6.29
CA ILE A 61 18.01 -10.75 6.69
C ILE A 61 18.46 -10.47 8.13
N ILE A 62 18.77 -9.21 8.47
CA ILE A 62 19.25 -8.82 9.80
C ILE A 62 18.20 -9.16 10.86
N ILE A 63 16.94 -8.76 10.66
CA ILE A 63 15.85 -9.04 11.59
C ILE A 63 15.69 -10.55 11.77
N THR A 64 15.70 -11.33 10.69
CA THR A 64 15.59 -12.79 10.75
C THR A 64 16.73 -13.42 11.56
N VAL A 65 17.97 -12.99 11.35
CA VAL A 65 19.14 -13.48 12.10
C VAL A 65 19.00 -13.17 13.60
N VAL A 66 18.62 -11.94 13.95
CA VAL A 66 18.39 -11.54 15.35
C VAL A 66 17.30 -12.40 16.00
N LEU A 67 16.19 -12.64 15.30
CA LEU A 67 15.10 -13.48 15.80
C LEU A 67 15.51 -14.94 15.98
N LEU A 68 16.37 -15.48 15.12
CA LEU A 68 16.94 -16.83 15.27
C LEU A 68 17.85 -16.91 16.50
N VAL A 69 18.75 -15.94 16.70
CA VAL A 69 19.60 -15.87 17.90
C VAL A 69 18.75 -15.81 19.17
N PHE A 70 17.69 -15.00 19.15
CA PHE A 70 16.74 -14.90 20.26
C PHE A 70 16.06 -16.24 20.56
N ARG A 71 15.61 -16.95 19.52
CA ARG A 71 15.06 -18.31 19.64
C ARG A 71 16.05 -19.30 20.27
N TRP A 72 17.34 -19.21 19.93
CA TRP A 72 18.38 -20.03 20.55
C TRP A 72 18.55 -19.71 22.05
N GLY A 73 18.55 -18.43 22.42
CA GLY A 73 18.59 -17.99 23.81
C GLY A 73 17.42 -18.53 24.63
N ILE A 74 16.19 -18.40 24.10
CA ILE A 74 14.98 -18.93 24.72
C ILE A 74 15.05 -20.45 24.87
N ASN A 75 15.46 -21.16 23.83
CA ASN A 75 15.61 -22.61 23.91
C ASN A 75 16.72 -23.03 24.89
N GLY A 76 17.75 -22.21 25.11
CA GLY A 76 18.78 -22.45 26.13
C GLY A 76 18.21 -22.34 27.55
N LEU A 77 17.50 -21.25 27.85
CA LEU A 77 16.90 -20.98 29.16
C LEU A 77 15.75 -21.95 29.47
N MET A 78 14.86 -22.11 28.50
CA MET A 78 13.63 -22.88 28.64
C MET A 78 13.78 -24.35 28.27
N GLY A 79 14.96 -24.80 27.78
CA GLY A 79 15.29 -26.16 27.31
C GLY A 79 14.11 -27.06 26.98
N LEU A 80 13.30 -26.60 26.04
CA LEU A 80 12.16 -27.32 25.48
C LEU A 80 12.69 -28.49 24.66
N LYS A 81 12.04 -29.66 24.77
CA LYS A 81 12.46 -30.90 24.12
C LYS A 81 11.27 -31.61 23.46
N GLY A 82 11.59 -32.52 22.55
CA GLY A 82 10.60 -33.38 21.91
C GLY A 82 9.55 -32.62 21.09
N PRO A 83 8.26 -32.95 21.21
CA PRO A 83 7.18 -32.48 20.33
C PRO A 83 6.85 -30.99 20.43
N VAL A 84 7.28 -30.31 21.50
CA VAL A 84 6.99 -28.87 21.74
C VAL A 84 8.23 -27.99 21.60
N ARG A 85 9.33 -28.51 21.03
CA ARG A 85 10.59 -27.76 20.89
C ARG A 85 10.41 -26.47 20.10
N THR A 86 9.56 -26.48 19.08
CA THR A 86 9.24 -25.30 18.27
C THR A 86 8.56 -24.18 19.07
N LEU A 87 8.01 -24.44 20.25
CA LEU A 87 7.46 -23.38 21.10
C LEU A 87 8.53 -22.34 21.53
N SER A 88 9.82 -22.65 21.36
CA SER A 88 10.91 -21.67 21.47
C SER A 88 10.87 -20.53 20.44
N TYR A 89 10.13 -20.68 19.33
CA TYR A 89 9.91 -19.64 18.33
C TYR A 89 8.82 -18.65 18.71
N PHE A 90 7.97 -18.95 19.71
CA PHE A 90 6.83 -18.11 20.04
C PHE A 90 7.21 -16.65 20.27
N PRO A 91 8.22 -16.32 21.11
CA PRO A 91 8.60 -14.92 21.31
C PRO A 91 9.16 -14.27 20.03
N SER A 92 9.87 -15.02 19.19
CA SER A 92 10.40 -14.50 17.93
C SER A 92 9.28 -14.18 16.92
N CYS A 93 8.28 -15.06 16.79
CA CYS A 93 7.08 -14.84 15.98
C CYS A 93 6.24 -13.67 16.52
N LEU A 94 6.07 -13.60 17.84
CA LEU A 94 5.35 -12.52 18.50
C LEU A 94 6.03 -11.17 18.23
N LEU A 95 7.33 -11.06 18.47
CA LEU A 95 8.09 -9.84 18.20
C LEU A 95 8.04 -9.45 16.73
N LEU A 96 8.14 -10.42 15.81
CA LEU A 96 8.03 -10.16 14.37
C LEU A 96 6.66 -9.56 14.01
N GLY A 97 5.58 -10.12 14.54
CA GLY A 97 4.22 -9.61 14.31
C GLY A 97 4.06 -8.19 14.87
N VAL A 98 4.46 -7.97 16.12
CA VAL A 98 4.38 -6.66 16.79
C VAL A 98 5.19 -5.59 16.07
N LEU A 99 6.40 -5.93 15.60
CA LEU A 99 7.26 -5.03 14.84
C LEU A 99 6.57 -4.52 13.57
N THR A 100 5.70 -5.33 12.98
CA THR A 100 4.97 -5.04 11.74
C THR A 100 3.53 -4.60 11.97
N ASP A 101 3.06 -4.53 13.22
CA ASP A 101 1.75 -3.97 13.57
C ASP A 101 1.88 -2.45 13.78
N VAL A 102 2.24 -1.79 12.69
CA VAL A 102 2.42 -0.33 12.63
C VAL A 102 1.30 0.25 11.80
N ASP A 103 0.63 1.27 12.33
CA ASP A 103 -0.40 2.03 11.62
C ASP A 103 0.06 3.48 11.36
N ARG A 104 -0.88 4.34 10.95
CA ARG A 104 -0.60 5.75 10.65
C ARG A 104 -0.12 6.56 11.85
N THR A 105 -0.34 6.10 13.09
CA THR A 105 0.01 6.84 14.31
C THR A 105 1.52 7.00 14.50
N ILE A 106 2.32 6.16 13.84
CA ILE A 106 3.79 6.18 13.93
C ILE A 106 4.42 7.51 13.48
N PHE A 107 3.72 8.28 12.65
CA PHE A 107 4.19 9.57 12.16
C PHE A 107 3.83 10.74 13.10
N HIS A 108 2.96 10.51 14.09
CA HIS A 108 2.54 11.51 15.08
C HIS A 108 3.31 11.43 16.41
N GLY A 109 4.47 10.75 16.42
CA GLY A 109 5.21 10.47 17.66
C GLY A 109 4.55 9.42 18.55
N GLY A 110 3.55 8.69 18.03
CA GLY A 110 2.99 7.52 18.70
C GLY A 110 4.05 6.43 18.83
N ASN A 111 4.19 5.88 20.04
CA ASN A 111 5.01 4.69 20.26
C ASN A 111 4.39 3.48 19.53
N ILE A 112 5.19 2.43 19.28
CA ILE A 112 4.68 1.12 18.83
C ILE A 112 3.44 0.79 19.65
N GLY A 113 2.29 0.68 18.96
CA GLY A 113 0.98 1.11 19.45
C GLY A 113 0.74 0.87 20.94
N ASP A 114 0.20 1.86 21.66
CA ASP A 114 -0.01 1.88 23.11
C ASP A 114 -0.52 0.55 23.71
N LYS A 115 -1.29 -0.22 22.93
CA LYS A 115 -1.72 -1.59 23.26
C LYS A 115 -0.57 -2.57 23.54
N TRP A 116 0.53 -2.54 22.79
CA TRP A 116 1.64 -3.49 22.91
C TRP A 116 2.51 -3.25 24.13
N PHE A 117 2.52 -2.04 24.69
CA PHE A 117 3.27 -1.73 25.91
C PHE A 117 2.88 -2.66 27.07
N TRP A 118 1.59 -2.95 27.23
CA TRP A 118 1.09 -3.90 28.25
C TRP A 118 0.82 -5.30 27.71
N LEU A 119 0.36 -5.42 26.46
CA LEU A 119 0.00 -6.71 25.89
C LEU A 119 1.21 -7.62 25.64
N LEU A 120 2.33 -7.07 25.17
CA LEU A 120 3.56 -7.83 24.94
C LEU A 120 4.10 -8.48 26.23
N PRO A 121 4.33 -7.74 27.34
CA PRO A 121 4.80 -8.36 28.57
C PRO A 121 3.79 -9.36 29.15
N LEU A 122 2.49 -9.08 29.05
CA LEU A 122 1.45 -10.02 29.48
C LEU A 122 1.51 -11.35 28.71
N LEU A 123 1.61 -11.31 27.38
CA LEU A 123 1.71 -12.51 26.54
C LEU A 123 3.00 -13.30 26.80
N LEU A 124 4.12 -12.60 27.05
CA LEU A 124 5.37 -13.24 27.44
C LEU A 124 5.28 -13.90 28.82
N LEU A 125 4.59 -13.28 29.79
CA LEU A 125 4.36 -13.90 31.12
C LEU A 125 3.48 -15.14 31.01
N ILE A 126 2.40 -15.09 30.23
CA ILE A 126 1.56 -16.28 29.94
C ILE A 126 2.41 -17.38 29.30
N TYR A 127 3.22 -17.03 28.30
CA TYR A 127 4.13 -17.97 27.67
C TYR A 127 5.10 -18.63 28.65
N ILE A 128 5.73 -17.86 29.54
CA ILE A 128 6.61 -18.38 30.59
C ILE A 128 5.84 -19.34 31.51
N GLY A 129 4.62 -18.98 31.91
CA GLY A 129 3.75 -19.84 32.71
C GLY A 129 3.43 -21.17 32.02
N VAL A 130 3.08 -21.14 30.73
CA VAL A 130 2.81 -22.34 29.92
C VAL A 130 4.06 -23.21 29.78
N VAL A 131 5.21 -22.62 29.49
CA VAL A 131 6.48 -23.36 29.38
C VAL A 131 6.88 -23.97 30.73
N TYR A 132 6.68 -23.24 31.82
CA TYR A 132 6.94 -23.72 33.17
C TYR A 132 6.06 -24.91 33.54
N THR A 133 4.75 -24.83 33.29
CA THR A 133 3.82 -25.94 33.55
C THR A 133 4.14 -27.16 32.67
N LEU A 134 4.43 -26.96 31.39
CA LEU A 134 4.88 -28.03 30.49
C LEU A 134 6.13 -28.73 31.02
N ARG A 135 7.12 -27.98 31.50
CA ARG A 135 8.36 -28.57 32.03
C ARG A 135 8.21 -29.19 33.41
N ARG A 136 7.33 -28.66 34.25
CA ARG A 136 7.15 -29.15 35.63
C ARG A 136 6.20 -30.34 35.70
N VAL A 137 5.05 -30.25 35.03
CA VAL A 137 3.97 -31.24 35.09
C VAL A 137 4.15 -32.32 34.01
N PHE A 138 4.47 -31.93 32.77
CA PHE A 138 4.57 -32.85 31.64
C PHE A 138 6.02 -33.32 31.35
N ARG A 139 6.91 -33.21 32.34
CA ARG A 139 8.34 -33.56 32.19
C ARG A 139 8.56 -34.99 31.71
N SER A 140 7.78 -35.94 32.23
CA SER A 140 7.89 -37.36 31.86
C SER A 140 7.57 -37.56 30.38
N TRP A 141 6.45 -36.99 29.92
CA TRP A 141 6.02 -37.06 28.52
C TRP A 141 7.01 -36.39 27.56
N LEU A 142 7.54 -35.22 27.92
CA LEU A 142 8.51 -34.49 27.09
C LEU A 142 9.85 -35.20 26.91
N ASN A 143 10.24 -36.06 27.86
CA ASN A 143 11.48 -36.82 27.82
C ASN A 143 11.31 -38.23 27.25
N GLN A 144 10.06 -38.69 27.06
CA GLN A 144 9.79 -39.98 26.41
C GLN A 144 10.03 -39.88 24.91
N GLU A 145 10.79 -40.83 24.37
CA GLU A 145 11.00 -40.97 22.93
C GLU A 145 9.72 -41.55 22.28
N GLY A 146 8.85 -40.67 21.81
CA GLY A 146 7.63 -41.05 21.09
C GLY A 146 7.86 -41.36 19.60
N SER A 147 6.77 -41.46 18.85
CA SER A 147 6.84 -41.64 17.39
C SER A 147 7.55 -40.48 16.69
N ILE A 148 8.47 -40.81 15.78
CA ILE A 148 9.18 -39.83 14.94
C ILE A 148 8.17 -38.99 14.12
N LEU A 149 7.10 -39.62 13.61
CA LEU A 149 6.06 -38.92 12.86
C LEU A 149 5.32 -37.91 13.76
N GLY A 150 4.99 -38.32 15.00
CA GLY A 150 4.35 -37.44 15.98
C GLY A 150 5.24 -36.25 16.37
N LEU A 151 6.56 -36.48 16.50
CA LEU A 151 7.55 -35.43 16.75
C LEU A 151 7.57 -34.39 15.61
N ILE A 152 7.64 -34.85 14.36
CA ILE A 152 7.68 -33.99 13.17
C ILE A 152 6.38 -33.20 13.05
N ASN A 153 5.24 -33.89 13.06
CA ASN A 153 3.93 -33.28 12.85
C ASN A 153 3.62 -32.22 13.93
N SER A 154 3.92 -32.50 15.20
CA SER A 154 3.66 -31.55 16.29
C SER A 154 4.49 -30.27 16.14
N ASN A 155 5.79 -30.41 15.88
CA ASN A 155 6.68 -29.25 15.75
C ASN A 155 6.40 -28.43 14.49
N LEU A 156 6.01 -29.07 13.38
CA LEU A 156 5.59 -28.37 12.17
C LEU A 156 4.24 -27.66 12.37
N ALA A 157 3.26 -28.32 12.98
CA ALA A 157 1.97 -27.72 13.29
C ALA A 157 2.11 -26.49 14.20
N ILE A 158 2.92 -26.59 15.26
CA ILE A 158 3.23 -25.45 16.12
C ILE A 158 3.89 -24.32 15.31
N LEU A 159 4.88 -24.60 14.46
CA LEU A 159 5.53 -23.56 13.67
C LEU A 159 4.53 -22.85 12.77
N THR A 160 3.69 -23.61 12.06
CA THR A 160 2.67 -23.07 11.16
C THR A 160 1.69 -22.17 11.93
N LEU A 161 1.21 -22.61 13.09
CA LEU A 161 0.33 -21.79 13.93
C LEU A 161 1.00 -20.48 14.37
N LEU A 162 2.28 -20.52 14.72
CA LEU A 162 3.04 -19.31 15.09
C LEU A 162 3.24 -18.36 13.89
N CYS A 163 3.48 -18.90 12.70
CA CYS A 163 3.55 -18.10 11.47
C CYS A 163 2.19 -17.45 11.16
N LEU A 164 1.09 -18.20 11.26
CA LEU A 164 -0.26 -17.66 11.08
C LEU A 164 -0.59 -16.57 12.10
N MET A 165 -0.21 -16.77 13.36
CA MET A 165 -0.33 -15.75 14.41
C MET A 165 0.45 -14.48 14.03
N THR A 166 1.68 -14.62 13.54
CA THR A 166 2.51 -13.47 13.10
C THR A 166 1.80 -12.67 12.01
N VAL A 167 1.24 -13.36 11.01
CA VAL A 167 0.49 -12.71 9.92
C VAL A 167 -0.77 -12.02 10.43
N GLY A 168 -1.50 -12.65 11.36
CA GLY A 168 -2.71 -12.08 11.97
C GLY A 168 -2.44 -10.88 12.89
N ILE A 169 -1.25 -10.78 13.47
CA ILE A 169 -0.84 -9.65 14.30
C ILE A 169 -0.39 -8.46 13.45
N GLY A 170 0.43 -8.70 12.42
CA GLY A 170 1.01 -7.62 11.62
C GLY A 170 -0.02 -6.86 10.77
N ASN A 171 0.38 -5.69 10.27
CA ASN A 171 -0.51 -4.84 9.51
C ASN A 171 -0.87 -5.48 8.15
N THR A 172 -2.16 -5.73 7.93
CA THR A 172 -2.72 -6.29 6.68
C THR A 172 -3.57 -5.29 5.89
N ASN A 173 -3.52 -4.00 6.24
CA ASN A 173 -4.30 -2.94 5.60
C ASN A 173 -3.72 -2.59 4.22
N VAL A 174 -4.31 -3.16 3.17
CA VAL A 174 -3.88 -3.00 1.77
C VAL A 174 -3.77 -1.53 1.35
N ASN A 175 -4.71 -0.67 1.78
CA ASN A 175 -4.70 0.75 1.43
C ASN A 175 -3.49 1.48 2.03
N PHE A 176 -3.13 1.16 3.28
CA PHE A 176 -1.94 1.73 3.91
C PHE A 176 -0.65 1.24 3.25
N HIS A 177 -0.57 -0.05 2.89
CA HIS A 177 0.54 -0.58 2.11
C HIS A 177 0.68 0.11 0.74
N HIS A 178 -0.42 0.36 0.04
CA HIS A 178 -0.40 1.11 -1.21
C HIS A 178 0.09 2.54 -1.02
N GLU A 179 -0.42 3.26 -0.02
CA GLU A 179 0.03 4.61 0.32
C GLU A 179 1.55 4.67 0.55
N LEU A 180 2.10 3.76 1.37
CA LEU A 180 3.54 3.70 1.64
C LEU A 180 4.36 3.31 0.42
N ALA A 181 3.86 2.40 -0.42
CA ALA A 181 4.55 1.98 -1.64
C ALA A 181 4.61 3.11 -2.68
N VAL A 182 3.51 3.86 -2.89
CA VAL A 182 3.49 5.04 -3.77
C VAL A 182 4.45 6.10 -3.24
N GLU A 183 4.39 6.38 -1.94
CA GLU A 183 5.28 7.34 -1.29
C GLU A 183 6.75 6.98 -1.50
N GLN A 184 7.12 5.73 -1.22
CA GLN A 184 8.50 5.27 -1.36
C GLN A 184 8.97 5.32 -2.83
N ALA A 185 8.09 5.02 -3.78
CA ALA A 185 8.38 5.11 -5.20
C ALA A 185 8.62 6.57 -5.65
N ILE A 186 7.81 7.52 -5.18
CA ILE A 186 8.02 8.96 -5.43
C ILE A 186 9.37 9.42 -4.88
N ARG A 187 9.71 9.04 -3.63
CA ARG A 187 10.99 9.40 -3.01
C ARG A 187 12.20 8.84 -3.75
N ASN A 188 12.04 7.68 -4.38
CA ASN A 188 13.07 7.04 -5.19
C ASN A 188 13.04 7.51 -6.66
N HIS A 189 12.23 8.53 -7.01
CA HIS A 189 12.03 9.05 -8.37
C HIS A 189 11.49 8.02 -9.39
N HIS A 190 10.87 6.94 -8.93
CA HIS A 190 10.22 5.94 -9.77
C HIS A 190 8.73 6.25 -9.93
N TYR A 191 8.41 7.33 -10.64
CA TYR A 191 7.03 7.85 -10.73
C TYR A 191 6.06 6.91 -11.47
N GLU A 192 6.52 6.23 -12.53
CA GLU A 192 5.72 5.22 -13.23
C GLU A 192 5.31 4.09 -12.27
N ALA A 193 6.26 3.58 -11.48
CA ALA A 193 5.98 2.54 -10.49
C ALA A 193 4.99 3.03 -9.43
N ALA A 194 5.13 4.28 -8.98
CA ALA A 194 4.23 4.93 -8.03
C ALA A 194 2.79 4.99 -8.57
N ARG A 195 2.62 5.36 -9.84
CA ARG A 195 1.33 5.38 -10.53
C ARG A 195 0.68 3.98 -10.57
N MET A 196 1.48 2.95 -10.86
CA MET A 196 0.99 1.57 -11.02
C MET A 196 0.66 0.83 -9.72
N VAL A 197 1.08 1.33 -8.55
CA VAL A 197 0.74 0.70 -7.26
C VAL A 197 -0.77 0.68 -7.07
N GLY A 198 -1.34 -0.50 -6.83
CA GLY A 198 -2.78 -0.66 -6.59
C GLY A 198 -3.64 -0.36 -7.81
N ALA A 199 -3.09 -0.39 -9.03
CA ALA A 199 -3.82 -0.10 -10.27
C ALA A 199 -5.04 -1.01 -10.49
N LYS A 200 -5.00 -2.23 -9.95
CA LYS A 200 -6.10 -3.20 -10.01
C LYS A 200 -7.07 -3.11 -8.83
N SER A 201 -6.78 -2.26 -7.85
CA SER A 201 -7.65 -2.05 -6.69
C SER A 201 -8.83 -1.16 -7.08
N LEU A 202 -10.04 -1.60 -6.73
CA LEU A 202 -11.25 -0.78 -6.86
C LEU A 202 -11.36 0.22 -5.70
N GLU A 203 -10.72 -0.06 -4.56
CA GLU A 203 -10.66 0.85 -3.43
C GLU A 203 -9.51 1.83 -3.59
N THR A 204 -9.77 3.09 -3.29
CA THR A 204 -8.76 4.15 -3.29
C THR A 204 -9.12 5.14 -2.19
N THR A 205 -8.19 5.38 -1.28
CA THR A 205 -8.29 6.42 -0.25
C THR A 205 -7.98 7.78 -0.86
N ARG A 206 -8.44 8.87 -0.22
CA ARG A 206 -8.09 10.23 -0.65
C ARG A 206 -6.58 10.43 -0.71
N THR A 207 -5.86 9.98 0.32
CA THR A 207 -4.39 10.06 0.38
C THR A 207 -3.73 9.34 -0.80
N LEU A 208 -4.20 8.14 -1.15
CA LEU A 208 -3.67 7.41 -2.30
C LEU A 208 -3.95 8.15 -3.63
N ALA A 209 -5.13 8.74 -3.78
CA ALA A 209 -5.46 9.56 -4.95
C ALA A 209 -4.52 10.77 -5.08
N VAL A 210 -4.27 11.48 -3.96
CA VAL A 210 -3.36 12.63 -3.90
C VAL A 210 -1.93 12.23 -4.28
N LEU A 211 -1.42 11.13 -3.71
CA LEU A 211 -0.07 10.66 -4.00
C LEU A 211 0.09 10.23 -5.46
N ARG A 212 -0.91 9.55 -6.04
CA ARG A 212 -0.90 9.19 -7.46
C ARG A 212 -0.94 10.42 -8.35
N ALA A 213 -1.82 11.39 -8.05
CA ALA A 213 -1.86 12.67 -8.75
C ALA A 213 -0.50 13.38 -8.67
N TYR A 214 0.11 13.40 -7.49
CA TYR A 214 1.43 13.99 -7.31
C TYR A 214 2.51 13.28 -8.12
N ALA A 215 2.55 11.94 -8.11
CA ALA A 215 3.46 11.15 -8.95
C ALA A 215 3.28 11.44 -10.45
N MET A 216 2.03 11.47 -10.93
CA MET A 216 1.71 11.80 -12.33
C MET A 216 2.11 13.23 -12.69
N SER A 217 2.01 14.17 -11.75
CA SER A 217 2.47 15.55 -11.98
C SER A 217 3.99 15.63 -12.10
N LEU A 218 4.71 14.92 -11.22
CA LEU A 218 6.18 14.85 -11.27
C LEU A 218 6.70 14.17 -12.54
N GLU A 219 5.95 13.19 -13.05
CA GLU A 219 6.24 12.52 -14.32
C GLU A 219 5.85 13.38 -15.55
N GLY A 220 4.93 14.34 -15.38
CA GLY A 220 4.38 15.14 -16.48
C GLY A 220 3.24 14.46 -17.26
N THR A 221 2.65 13.40 -16.71
CA THR A 221 1.69 12.50 -17.39
C THR A 221 0.27 12.59 -16.82
N MET A 222 -0.02 13.57 -15.96
CA MET A 222 -1.33 13.72 -15.31
C MET A 222 -2.49 13.78 -16.33
N GLY A 223 -2.35 14.53 -17.42
CA GLY A 223 -3.38 14.58 -18.48
C GLY A 223 -3.53 13.30 -19.30
N GLU A 224 -2.64 12.32 -19.13
CA GLU A 224 -2.65 11.03 -19.83
C GLU A 224 -3.21 9.89 -18.98
N HIS A 225 -2.99 9.92 -17.65
CA HIS A 225 -3.28 8.79 -16.76
C HIS A 225 -4.23 9.06 -15.59
N LEU A 226 -4.72 10.31 -15.40
CA LEU A 226 -5.60 10.67 -14.28
C LEU A 226 -6.85 9.79 -14.16
N PHE A 227 -7.50 9.42 -15.27
CA PHE A 227 -8.75 8.63 -15.27
C PHE A 227 -8.55 7.13 -15.48
N GLU A 228 -7.32 6.60 -15.38
CA GLU A 228 -7.08 5.15 -15.39
C GLU A 228 -7.55 4.47 -14.09
N TYR A 229 -7.75 5.26 -13.04
CA TYR A 229 -8.15 4.80 -11.71
C TYR A 229 -9.49 5.44 -11.29
N PRO A 230 -10.25 4.79 -10.39
CA PRO A 230 -11.46 5.39 -9.84
C PRO A 230 -11.18 6.71 -9.11
N GLN A 231 -11.91 7.77 -9.50
CA GLN A 231 -11.77 9.12 -8.94
C GLN A 231 -12.95 9.49 -8.03
N TYR A 232 -12.99 8.95 -6.81
CA TYR A 232 -14.13 9.12 -5.89
C TYR A 232 -14.24 10.50 -5.23
N TYR A 233 -13.17 11.28 -5.24
CA TYR A 233 -13.06 12.52 -4.46
C TYR A 233 -13.13 13.79 -5.33
N GLY A 234 -13.32 13.68 -6.64
CA GLY A 234 -13.31 14.83 -7.54
C GLY A 234 -12.03 15.67 -7.38
N ALA A 235 -12.14 16.99 -7.51
CA ALA A 235 -10.99 17.88 -7.33
C ALA A 235 -10.37 17.80 -5.93
N GLU A 236 -11.15 17.51 -4.89
CA GLU A 236 -10.64 17.34 -3.52
C GLU A 236 -9.66 16.16 -3.40
N GLY A 237 -9.70 15.20 -4.32
CA GLY A 237 -8.75 14.10 -4.43
C GLY A 237 -7.34 14.50 -4.89
N LEU A 238 -7.14 15.74 -5.32
CA LEU A 238 -5.83 16.25 -5.74
C LEU A 238 -5.00 16.79 -4.57
N LEU A 239 -5.64 17.14 -3.45
CA LEU A 239 -4.98 17.69 -2.27
C LEU A 239 -5.27 16.84 -1.03
N PHE A 240 -4.30 16.78 -0.12
CA PHE A 240 -4.49 16.18 1.20
C PHE A 240 -5.68 16.82 1.92
N ALA A 241 -6.39 16.05 2.73
CA ALA A 241 -7.51 16.59 3.49
C ALA A 241 -6.98 17.65 4.48
N PRO A 242 -7.77 18.70 4.76
CA PRO A 242 -7.48 19.56 5.89
C PRO A 242 -7.41 18.64 7.12
N HIS A 243 -6.34 18.69 7.90
CA HIS A 243 -6.06 17.81 9.07
C HIS A 243 -5.46 16.42 8.76
N SER A 244 -5.30 15.99 7.49
CA SER A 244 -4.54 14.76 7.17
C SER A 244 -3.04 15.02 7.00
N GLN A 245 -2.53 16.14 7.51
CA GLN A 245 -1.18 16.65 7.21
C GLN A 245 -0.04 15.80 7.79
N GLU A 246 -0.33 14.72 8.51
CA GLU A 246 0.66 14.02 9.34
C GLU A 246 0.65 12.48 9.19
N THR A 247 -0.09 11.91 8.23
CA THR A 247 -0.21 10.44 8.13
C THR A 247 0.91 9.73 7.37
N LEU A 248 1.77 10.46 6.66
CA LEU A 248 2.85 9.95 5.81
C LEU A 248 4.04 10.93 5.79
N ARG A 249 5.23 10.48 5.37
CA ARG A 249 6.45 11.31 5.28
C ARG A 249 6.37 12.32 4.14
N LEU A 250 5.77 11.93 2.99
CA LEU A 250 5.27 12.88 2.00
C LEU A 250 3.95 13.45 2.52
N ASN A 251 4.08 14.63 3.11
CA ASN A 251 2.96 15.35 3.71
C ASN A 251 2.43 16.44 2.78
N ALA A 252 1.39 17.14 3.26
CA ALA A 252 0.80 18.25 2.54
C ALA A 252 1.83 19.36 2.26
N ASP A 253 2.80 19.60 3.15
CA ASP A 253 3.84 20.61 2.94
C ASP A 253 4.71 20.31 1.72
N SER A 254 5.06 19.04 1.49
CA SER A 254 5.84 18.63 0.31
C SER A 254 5.10 18.93 -0.99
N LEU A 255 3.81 18.61 -1.03
CA LEU A 255 2.95 18.92 -2.17
C LEU A 255 2.78 20.44 -2.36
N TYR A 256 2.52 21.19 -1.29
CA TYR A 256 2.34 22.64 -1.38
C TYR A 256 3.64 23.38 -1.73
N ALA A 257 4.79 22.87 -1.28
CA ALA A 257 6.09 23.39 -1.72
C ALA A 257 6.29 23.15 -3.23
N TYR A 258 5.87 21.99 -3.74
CA TYR A 258 5.89 21.69 -5.17
C TYR A 258 4.91 22.55 -5.98
N LEU A 259 3.71 22.83 -5.45
CA LEU A 259 2.72 23.73 -6.05
C LEU A 259 3.07 25.22 -5.89
N GLY A 260 4.05 25.57 -5.06
CA GLY A 260 4.48 26.94 -4.81
C GLY A 260 3.59 27.75 -3.85
N ALA A 261 2.46 27.20 -3.37
CA ALA A 261 1.52 27.91 -2.51
C ALA A 261 0.66 26.96 -1.66
N ARG A 262 0.02 27.53 -0.64
CA ARG A 262 -0.92 26.82 0.25
C ARG A 262 -2.35 27.34 0.07
N PRO A 263 -3.37 26.49 0.24
CA PRO A 263 -4.76 26.92 0.26
C PRO A 263 -5.04 27.81 1.48
N HIS A 264 -5.88 28.82 1.30
CA HIS A 264 -6.42 29.59 2.42
C HIS A 264 -7.40 28.75 3.24
N VAL A 265 -7.69 29.19 4.46
CA VAL A 265 -8.65 28.52 5.34
C VAL A 265 -10.02 28.45 4.65
N ALA A 266 -10.57 27.24 4.56
CA ALA A 266 -11.84 26.94 3.89
C ALA A 266 -11.92 27.30 2.38
N GLU A 267 -10.77 27.52 1.72
CA GLU A 267 -10.72 27.66 0.27
C GLU A 267 -10.97 26.30 -0.40
N LYS A 268 -11.84 26.26 -1.41
CA LYS A 268 -12.09 25.04 -2.18
C LYS A 268 -10.89 24.71 -3.05
N THR A 269 -10.63 23.42 -3.27
CA THR A 269 -9.48 22.95 -4.06
C THR A 269 -9.41 23.61 -5.45
N VAL A 270 -10.53 23.69 -6.17
CA VAL A 270 -10.55 24.31 -7.50
C VAL A 270 -10.24 25.80 -7.47
N ASP A 271 -10.71 26.51 -6.45
CA ASP A 271 -10.52 27.96 -6.34
C ASP A 271 -9.06 28.28 -5.99
N PHE A 272 -8.46 27.50 -5.08
CA PHE A 272 -7.03 27.53 -4.79
C PHE A 272 -6.20 27.29 -6.06
N LEU A 273 -6.48 26.21 -6.78
CA LEU A 273 -5.74 25.85 -8.01
C LEU A 273 -5.91 26.90 -9.11
N ALA A 274 -7.10 27.49 -9.24
CA ALA A 274 -7.35 28.59 -10.18
C ALA A 274 -6.51 29.83 -9.84
N ARG A 275 -6.41 30.17 -8.55
CA ARG A 275 -5.64 31.32 -8.06
C ARG A 275 -4.15 31.14 -8.35
N ILE A 276 -3.56 30.03 -7.93
CA ILE A 276 -2.12 29.79 -8.14
C ILE A 276 -1.78 29.66 -9.64
N CYS A 277 -2.70 29.16 -10.47
CA CYS A 277 -2.52 29.09 -11.91
C CYS A 277 -2.48 30.48 -12.58
N ARG A 278 -3.16 31.49 -12.01
CA ARG A 278 -3.11 32.88 -12.50
C ARG A 278 -1.84 33.59 -12.03
N ASP A 279 -1.43 33.34 -10.79
CA ASP A 279 -0.27 33.99 -10.17
C ASP A 279 1.06 33.40 -10.69
N GLU A 280 1.13 32.08 -10.91
CA GLU A 280 2.26 31.41 -11.56
C GLU A 280 2.19 31.56 -13.08
N ILE A 281 2.54 32.75 -13.58
CA ILE A 281 2.73 32.98 -15.02
C ILE A 281 3.92 32.13 -15.49
N GLY A 282 3.66 30.91 -15.97
CA GLY A 282 4.64 30.08 -16.69
C GLY A 282 5.04 28.73 -16.09
N ARG A 283 4.45 28.25 -14.98
CA ARG A 283 4.70 26.87 -14.51
C ARG A 283 3.59 25.93 -14.98
N HIS A 284 3.96 24.87 -15.70
CA HIS A 284 3.03 23.83 -16.16
C HIS A 284 2.35 23.07 -15.00
N THR A 285 2.91 23.09 -13.79
CA THR A 285 2.41 22.34 -12.64
C THR A 285 1.04 22.81 -12.16
N ALA A 286 0.91 24.09 -11.80
CA ALA A 286 -0.34 24.67 -11.32
C ALA A 286 -1.46 24.56 -12.38
N LEU A 287 -1.10 24.80 -13.65
CA LEU A 287 -2.00 24.63 -14.77
C LEU A 287 -2.48 23.17 -14.91
N ASN A 288 -1.58 22.19 -14.84
CA ASN A 288 -1.94 20.77 -14.91
C ASN A 288 -2.90 20.36 -13.79
N TYR A 289 -2.64 20.80 -12.56
CA TYR A 289 -3.55 20.57 -11.44
C TYR A 289 -4.90 21.25 -11.63
N TYR A 290 -4.91 22.51 -12.07
CA TYR A 290 -6.14 23.25 -12.29
C TYR A 290 -7.00 22.62 -13.40
N MET A 291 -6.39 22.28 -14.55
CA MET A 291 -7.07 21.61 -15.65
C MET A 291 -7.67 20.26 -15.21
N SER A 292 -6.89 19.47 -14.48
CA SER A 292 -7.35 18.21 -13.89
C SER A 292 -8.49 18.39 -12.91
N ALA A 293 -8.42 19.43 -12.05
CA ALA A 293 -9.48 19.76 -11.10
C ALA A 293 -10.80 20.12 -11.81
N LEU A 294 -10.73 20.85 -12.93
CA LEU A 294 -11.92 21.18 -13.73
C LEU A 294 -12.56 19.93 -14.35
N LEU A 295 -11.75 19.01 -14.87
CA LEU A 295 -12.26 17.73 -15.41
C LEU A 295 -12.86 16.85 -14.32
N LEU A 296 -12.19 16.73 -13.17
CA LEU A 296 -12.68 15.97 -12.03
C LEU A 296 -14.02 16.52 -11.52
N ASP A 297 -14.18 17.84 -11.44
CA ASP A 297 -15.45 18.47 -11.07
C ASP A 297 -16.46 18.59 -12.24
N LYS A 298 -16.15 18.03 -13.41
CA LYS A 298 -17.00 18.05 -14.62
C LYS A 298 -17.33 19.47 -15.11
N LYS A 299 -16.49 20.45 -14.80
CA LYS A 299 -16.63 21.87 -15.18
C LYS A 299 -16.13 22.11 -16.60
N LEU A 300 -16.77 21.48 -17.59
CA LEU A 300 -16.33 21.50 -18.98
C LEU A 300 -16.25 22.89 -19.61
N ASP A 301 -17.23 23.78 -19.36
CA ASP A 301 -17.19 25.15 -19.92
C ASP A 301 -15.95 25.93 -19.46
N LYS A 302 -15.60 25.81 -18.17
CA LYS A 302 -14.40 26.43 -17.60
C LYS A 302 -13.14 25.77 -18.13
N PHE A 303 -13.15 24.45 -18.29
CA PHE A 303 -12.03 23.70 -18.86
C PHE A 303 -11.73 24.18 -20.28
N VAL A 304 -12.74 24.24 -21.15
CA VAL A 304 -12.57 24.71 -22.54
C VAL A 304 -12.08 26.15 -22.59
N SER A 305 -12.66 27.03 -21.77
CA SER A 305 -12.19 28.41 -21.64
C SER A 305 -10.71 28.48 -21.25
N ALA A 306 -10.25 27.60 -20.36
CA ALA A 306 -8.84 27.51 -19.97
C ALA A 306 -7.97 26.94 -21.11
N VAL A 307 -8.43 25.94 -21.87
CA VAL A 307 -7.69 25.43 -23.04
C VAL A 307 -7.46 26.55 -24.06
N ASP A 308 -8.46 27.38 -24.30
CA ASP A 308 -8.37 28.51 -25.24
C ASP A 308 -7.48 29.63 -24.70
N MET A 309 -7.63 29.99 -23.42
CA MET A 309 -6.83 31.02 -22.76
C MET A 309 -5.34 30.69 -22.72
N TYR A 310 -4.98 29.45 -22.39
CA TYR A 310 -3.57 29.02 -22.29
C TYR A 310 -3.01 28.49 -23.61
N CYS A 311 -3.75 28.62 -24.71
CA CYS A 311 -3.31 28.38 -26.08
C CYS A 311 -2.64 27.01 -26.33
N PHE A 312 -3.16 25.93 -25.74
CA PHE A 312 -2.63 24.58 -26.02
C PHE A 312 -2.78 24.23 -27.51
N GLU A 313 -1.72 23.82 -28.19
CA GLU A 313 -1.87 23.26 -29.54
C GLU A 313 -2.57 21.90 -29.47
N GLN A 314 -3.55 21.64 -30.35
CA GLN A 314 -4.33 20.38 -30.29
C GLN A 314 -3.48 19.12 -30.40
N ASP A 315 -2.42 19.18 -31.20
CA ASP A 315 -1.52 18.05 -31.41
C ASP A 315 -0.63 17.79 -30.18
N THR A 316 -0.62 18.71 -29.21
CA THR A 316 0.11 18.59 -27.92
C THR A 316 -0.81 18.32 -26.73
N LEU A 317 -2.13 18.28 -26.94
CA LEU A 317 -3.09 18.11 -25.85
C LEU A 317 -3.04 16.68 -25.30
N PRO A 318 -2.93 16.51 -23.97
CA PRO A 318 -2.99 15.20 -23.36
C PRO A 318 -4.27 14.45 -23.70
N ARG A 319 -4.21 13.11 -23.69
CA ARG A 319 -5.33 12.22 -24.04
C ARG A 319 -6.65 12.65 -23.39
N TYR A 320 -6.70 12.83 -22.07
CA TYR A 320 -7.96 13.16 -21.40
C TYR A 320 -8.48 14.54 -21.71
N TYR A 321 -7.60 15.46 -22.08
CA TYR A 321 -7.99 16.81 -22.47
C TYR A 321 -8.62 16.76 -23.87
N ARG A 322 -8.08 15.94 -24.77
CA ARG A 322 -8.69 15.65 -26.07
C ARG A 322 -10.05 14.95 -25.92
N GLU A 323 -10.13 13.92 -25.07
CA GLU A 323 -11.40 13.23 -24.77
C GLU A 323 -12.48 14.22 -24.26
N ALA A 324 -12.12 15.13 -23.34
CA ALA A 324 -13.02 16.16 -22.83
C ALA A 324 -13.44 17.18 -23.91
N LEU A 325 -12.51 17.62 -24.77
CA LEU A 325 -12.81 18.56 -25.86
C LEU A 325 -13.76 17.97 -26.90
N VAL A 326 -13.56 16.71 -27.28
CA VAL A 326 -14.43 16.00 -28.24
C VAL A 326 -15.84 15.87 -27.66
N LEU A 327 -15.95 15.50 -26.37
CA LEU A 327 -17.23 15.46 -25.66
C LEU A 327 -17.90 16.84 -25.61
N TYR A 328 -17.14 17.89 -25.36
CA TYR A 328 -17.66 19.26 -25.32
C TYR A 328 -18.19 19.70 -26.69
N LYS A 329 -17.40 19.54 -27.76
CA LYS A 329 -17.78 19.88 -29.14
C LYS A 329 -19.06 19.14 -29.57
N ARG A 330 -19.20 17.87 -29.17
CA ARG A 330 -20.41 17.07 -29.41
C ARG A 330 -21.64 17.65 -28.72
N THR A 331 -21.47 18.23 -27.54
CA THR A 331 -22.55 18.85 -26.75
C THR A 331 -22.86 20.27 -27.21
N TYR A 332 -21.86 21.01 -27.70
CA TYR A 332 -21.96 22.39 -28.16
C TYR A 332 -21.42 22.52 -29.59
N PRO A 333 -22.21 22.17 -30.63
CA PRO A 333 -21.75 22.18 -32.02
C PRO A 333 -21.24 23.55 -32.51
N GLY A 334 -21.75 24.64 -31.92
CA GLY A 334 -21.35 26.02 -32.21
C GLY A 334 -20.00 26.45 -31.63
N TYR A 335 -19.34 25.62 -30.82
CA TYR A 335 -17.99 25.90 -30.33
C TYR A 335 -17.01 26.01 -31.52
N GLY A 336 -16.29 27.12 -31.68
CA GLY A 336 -15.58 27.45 -32.92
C GLY A 336 -14.34 26.60 -33.22
N ARG A 337 -13.76 25.94 -32.21
CA ARG A 337 -12.53 25.16 -32.39
C ARG A 337 -12.79 23.89 -33.19
N GLU A 338 -11.99 23.68 -34.24
CA GLU A 338 -12.00 22.44 -35.01
C GLU A 338 -11.34 21.33 -34.20
N VAL A 339 -11.87 20.10 -34.19
CA VAL A 339 -11.28 18.95 -33.52
C VAL A 339 -10.69 18.03 -34.59
N LYS A 340 -9.35 17.99 -34.68
CA LYS A 340 -8.65 17.23 -35.73
C LYS A 340 -8.59 15.71 -35.50
N ASP A 341 -8.77 15.27 -34.26
CA ASP A 341 -8.63 13.86 -33.85
C ASP A 341 -9.86 13.02 -34.26
N THR A 342 -9.90 12.60 -35.53
CA THR A 342 -10.99 11.81 -36.12
C THR A 342 -11.16 10.44 -35.45
N LEU A 343 -10.07 9.84 -34.95
CA LEU A 343 -10.11 8.58 -34.23
C LEU A 343 -10.84 8.74 -32.89
N MET A 344 -10.55 9.81 -32.16
CA MET A 344 -11.20 10.10 -30.88
C MET A 344 -12.70 10.41 -31.04
N VAL A 345 -13.08 11.14 -32.10
CA VAL A 345 -14.48 11.39 -32.46
C VAL A 345 -15.22 10.07 -32.71
N ARG A 346 -14.64 9.18 -33.54
CA ARG A 346 -15.21 7.87 -33.80
C ARG A 346 -15.37 7.04 -32.53
N ARG A 347 -14.33 7.01 -31.67
CA ARG A 347 -14.36 6.25 -30.41
C ARG A 347 -15.44 6.79 -29.45
N LEU A 348 -15.71 8.11 -29.45
CA LEU A 348 -16.83 8.68 -28.70
C LEU A 348 -18.18 8.24 -29.27
N ASP A 349 -18.34 8.21 -30.59
CA ASP A 349 -19.58 7.73 -31.20
C ASP A 349 -19.82 6.24 -30.91
N GLU A 350 -18.77 5.41 -30.91
CA GLU A 350 -18.82 4.00 -30.48
C GLU A 350 -19.24 3.89 -29.00
N PHE A 351 -18.67 4.70 -28.11
CA PHE A 351 -19.08 4.78 -26.71
C PHE A 351 -20.57 5.12 -26.56
N LEU A 352 -21.06 6.16 -27.25
CA LEU A 352 -22.45 6.62 -27.15
C LEU A 352 -23.45 5.63 -27.75
N ASN A 353 -23.06 4.91 -28.81
CA ASN A 353 -23.92 3.88 -29.40
C ASN A 353 -23.99 2.63 -28.51
N ARG A 354 -22.85 2.22 -27.95
CA ARG A 354 -22.78 1.08 -27.04
C ARG A 354 -23.66 1.27 -25.79
N GLN A 355 -23.74 2.49 -25.25
CA GLN A 355 -24.66 2.79 -24.13
C GLN A 355 -26.12 2.47 -24.43
N LYS A 356 -26.58 2.67 -25.68
CA LYS A 356 -27.99 2.48 -26.07
C LYS A 356 -28.41 1.01 -26.14
N GLU A 357 -27.44 0.09 -26.13
CA GLU A 357 -27.70 -1.35 -26.25
C GLU A 357 -28.18 -1.98 -24.94
N PHE A 358 -27.98 -1.29 -23.81
CA PHE A 358 -28.33 -1.81 -22.49
C PHE A 358 -29.64 -1.21 -21.99
N SER A 359 -30.52 -2.07 -21.46
CA SER A 359 -31.79 -1.63 -20.84
C SER A 359 -31.67 -1.42 -19.33
N SER A 360 -30.73 -2.11 -18.68
CA SER A 360 -30.50 -2.03 -17.23
C SER A 360 -29.36 -1.06 -16.91
N PRO A 361 -29.57 -0.04 -16.04
CA PRO A 361 -28.52 0.91 -15.66
C PRO A 361 -27.29 0.26 -15.00
N VAL A 362 -27.49 -0.86 -14.29
CA VAL A 362 -26.40 -1.60 -13.62
C VAL A 362 -25.58 -2.38 -14.64
N GLU A 363 -26.25 -2.99 -15.62
CA GLU A 363 -25.60 -3.70 -16.72
C GLU A 363 -24.80 -2.74 -17.59
N GLU A 364 -25.42 -1.62 -17.98
CA GLU A 364 -24.78 -0.53 -18.72
C GLU A 364 -23.50 -0.08 -18.00
N LYS A 365 -23.59 0.32 -16.73
CA LYS A 365 -22.42 0.79 -15.96
C LYS A 365 -21.30 -0.25 -15.91
N ASN A 366 -21.63 -1.52 -15.71
CA ASN A 366 -20.64 -2.60 -15.59
C ASN A 366 -19.95 -2.93 -16.92
N HIS A 367 -20.71 -3.01 -18.01
CA HIS A 367 -20.16 -3.25 -19.35
C HIS A 367 -19.33 -2.06 -19.82
N MET A 368 -19.86 -0.85 -19.66
CA MET A 368 -19.16 0.38 -20.03
C MET A 368 -17.89 0.59 -19.21
N ARG A 369 -17.85 0.15 -17.94
CA ARG A 369 -16.61 0.17 -17.13
C ARG A 369 -15.54 -0.78 -17.68
N ARG A 370 -15.91 -1.94 -18.21
CA ARG A 370 -14.94 -2.92 -18.75
C ARG A 370 -14.32 -2.45 -20.06
N GLU A 371 -15.11 -1.80 -20.91
CA GLU A 371 -14.69 -1.38 -22.26
C GLU A 371 -14.09 0.03 -22.29
N TYR A 372 -14.59 0.93 -21.44
CA TYR A 372 -14.25 2.37 -21.46
C TYR A 372 -13.89 2.94 -20.09
N GLY A 373 -13.68 2.11 -19.06
CA GLY A 373 -13.44 2.56 -17.69
C GLY A 373 -12.19 3.42 -17.49
N ASP A 374 -11.26 3.42 -18.45
CA ASP A 374 -10.06 4.24 -18.49
C ASP A 374 -10.24 5.57 -19.22
N THR A 375 -11.48 5.91 -19.64
CA THR A 375 -11.79 7.14 -20.39
C THR A 375 -12.40 8.20 -19.49
N TYR A 376 -12.15 9.47 -19.82
CA TYR A 376 -12.84 10.59 -19.21
C TYR A 376 -14.36 10.54 -19.46
N TRP A 377 -14.82 9.97 -20.58
CA TRP A 377 -16.25 9.83 -20.87
C TRP A 377 -16.95 8.92 -19.88
N TRP A 378 -16.34 7.79 -19.53
CA TRP A 378 -16.88 6.89 -18.52
C TRP A 378 -16.93 7.58 -17.16
N TYR A 379 -15.85 8.27 -16.77
CA TYR A 379 -15.83 9.07 -15.55
C TYR A 379 -16.98 10.09 -15.56
N TYR A 380 -17.03 10.95 -16.57
CA TYR A 380 -18.02 12.02 -16.70
C TYR A 380 -19.48 11.52 -16.58
N ARG A 381 -19.78 10.33 -17.12
CA ARG A 381 -21.13 9.76 -17.14
C ARG A 381 -21.49 8.97 -15.88
N TYR A 382 -20.57 8.18 -15.31
CA TYR A 382 -20.93 7.13 -14.33
C TYR A 382 -20.36 7.32 -12.92
N GLN A 383 -19.41 8.23 -12.76
CA GLN A 383 -18.74 8.54 -11.49
C GLN A 383 -18.91 10.02 -11.20
#